data_AF-A0AAN9FTR3-F1
#
_entry.id   AF-A0AAN9FTR3-F1
#
_cell.length_a   1.000
_cell.length_b   1.000
_cell.length_c   1.000
_cell.angle_alpha   90.00
_cell.angle_beta   90.00
_cell.angle_gamma   90.00
#
_symmetry.space_group_name_H-M   'P 1'
#
loop_
_entity.id
_entity.type
_entity.pdbx_description
1 polymer ?
#
loop_
_entity_poly.entity_id
_entity_poly.type
_entity_poly.pdbx_seq_one_letter_code
_entity_poly.pdbx_strand_id
1 'polypeptide(L)' 'YAYSGRPVVVSDGQSNWTAPTTFSFEFFKSIYVEESPVLESAERDCQFFPYQTEFRNLRHAFNMSEARANMRGEPWYIG' A
#
# COMPACT_ATOMS: atom_id res chain seq x y z
N TYR A 1 -16.36 -16.95 -16.09
CA TYR A 1 -16.62 -16.43 -14.73
C TYR A 1 -17.29 -15.07 -14.67
N ALA A 2 -17.01 -14.14 -15.60
CA ALA A 2 -17.49 -12.74 -15.58
C ALA A 2 -18.99 -12.52 -15.30
N TYR A 3 -19.87 -13.46 -15.65
CA TYR A 3 -21.32 -13.34 -15.47
C TYR A 3 -21.92 -14.38 -14.51
N SER A 4 -21.07 -15.06 -13.73
CA SER A 4 -21.51 -16.14 -12.83
C SER A 4 -21.87 -15.67 -11.41
N GLY A 5 -21.57 -14.41 -11.07
CA GLY A 5 -21.69 -13.90 -9.70
C GLY A 5 -20.75 -14.57 -8.70
N ARG A 6 -19.80 -15.40 -9.16
CA ARG A 6 -18.85 -16.12 -8.31
C ARG A 6 -17.48 -15.44 -8.38
N PRO A 7 -16.85 -15.15 -7.24
CA PRO A 7 -15.48 -14.64 -7.22
C PRO A 7 -14.52 -15.72 -7.73
N VAL A 8 -13.43 -15.27 -8.33
CA VAL A 8 -12.31 -16.12 -8.73
C VAL A 8 -11.00 -15.50 -8.33
N VAL A 9 -10.04 -16.34 -7.98
CA VAL A 9 -8.65 -15.95 -7.76
C VAL A 9 -7.84 -16.43 -8.97
N VAL A 10 -7.19 -15.49 -9.66
CA VAL A 10 -6.30 -15.79 -10.79
C VAL A 10 -4.87 -15.68 -10.28
N SER A 11 -4.19 -16.81 -10.10
CA SER A 11 -2.86 -16.87 -9.50
C SER A 11 -1.73 -16.46 -10.44
N ASP A 12 -1.95 -16.54 -11.75
CA ASP A 12 -0.96 -16.34 -12.81
C ASP A 12 -1.20 -15.05 -13.62
N GLY A 13 -2.12 -14.19 -13.17
CA GLY A 13 -2.48 -12.94 -13.85
C GLY A 13 -1.33 -11.93 -13.98
N GLN A 14 -0.30 -12.08 -13.13
CA GLN A 14 0.90 -11.22 -13.11
C GLN A 14 2.15 -11.89 -13.70
N SER A 15 2.05 -13.07 -14.34
CA SER A 15 3.21 -13.90 -14.70
C SER A 15 4.33 -13.21 -15.51
N ASN A 16 4.00 -12.13 -16.25
CA ASN A 16 4.95 -11.37 -17.06
C ASN A 16 5.16 -9.93 -16.59
N TRP A 17 4.64 -9.58 -15.41
CA TRP A 17 4.80 -8.23 -14.86
C TRP A 17 6.10 -8.15 -14.08
N THR A 18 6.74 -6.99 -14.10
CA THR A 18 7.94 -6.72 -13.30
C THR A 18 7.62 -6.49 -11.82
N ALA A 19 6.34 -6.29 -11.48
CA ALA A 19 5.88 -5.97 -10.13
C ALA A 19 6.46 -6.87 -9.03
N PRO A 20 6.52 -8.22 -9.16
CA PRO A 20 7.09 -9.08 -8.12
C PRO A 20 8.57 -8.80 -7.80
N THR A 21 9.31 -8.23 -8.76
CA THR A 21 10.75 -7.93 -8.62
C THR A 21 11.05 -6.44 -8.45
N THR A 22 10.07 -5.56 -8.69
CA THR A 22 10.25 -4.11 -8.68
C THR A 22 9.50 -3.44 -7.54
N PHE A 23 8.31 -3.91 -7.20
CA PHE A 23 7.49 -3.28 -6.17
C PHE A 23 8.00 -3.70 -4.79
N SER A 24 8.42 -2.71 -4.03
CA SER A 24 8.75 -2.81 -2.62
C SER A 24 8.19 -1.59 -1.88
N PHE A 25 8.21 -1.64 -0.55
CA PHE A 25 7.85 -0.48 0.26
C PHE A 25 8.72 0.74 -0.09
N GLU A 26 10.03 0.53 -0.28
CA GLU A 26 11.01 1.54 -0.65
C GLU A 26 10.75 2.10 -2.05
N PHE A 27 10.41 1.26 -3.02
CA PHE A 27 10.01 1.72 -4.35
C PHE A 27 8.83 2.68 -4.26
N PHE A 28 7.75 2.29 -3.57
CA PHE A 28 6.56 3.14 -3.42
C PHE A 28 6.86 4.42 -2.64
N LYS A 29 7.62 4.33 -1.54
CA LYS A 29 8.09 5.50 -0.80
C LYS A 29 8.90 6.47 -1.68
N SER A 30 9.70 5.96 -2.61
CA SER A 30 10.54 6.79 -3.48
C SER A 30 9.74 7.54 -4.56
N ILE A 31 8.65 6.96 -5.06
CA ILE A 31 7.82 7.59 -6.10
C ILE A 31 6.70 8.46 -5.52
N TYR A 32 6.31 8.20 -4.26
CA TYR A 32 5.40 9.05 -3.48
C TYR A 32 6.20 9.90 -2.50
N VAL A 33 7.00 10.83 -3.04
CA VAL A 33 7.78 11.80 -2.25
C VAL A 33 6.88 12.64 -1.34
N GLU A 34 7.47 13.25 -0.31
CA GLU A 34 6.71 14.01 0.69
C GLU A 34 5.89 15.14 0.05
N GLU A 35 6.36 15.79 -1.00
CA GLU A 35 5.62 16.85 -1.68
C GLU A 35 4.73 16.32 -2.82
N SER A 36 4.49 15.00 -2.90
CA SER A 36 3.70 14.41 -3.97
C SER A 36 2.24 14.85 -3.88
N PRO A 37 1.68 15.52 -4.91
CA PRO A 37 0.28 15.94 -4.92
C PRO A 37 -0.69 14.75 -4.92
N VAL A 38 -0.20 13.55 -5.29
CA VAL A 38 -0.99 12.32 -5.25
C VAL A 38 -1.31 11.89 -3.82
N LEU A 39 -0.40 12.17 -2.86
CA LEU A 39 -0.66 11.90 -1.45
C LEU A 39 -1.75 12.82 -0.89
N GLU A 40 -1.82 14.07 -1.35
CA GLU A 40 -2.89 15.01 -0.96
C GLU A 40 -4.23 14.68 -1.63
N SER A 41 -4.24 14.24 -2.89
CA SER A 41 -5.49 13.84 -3.57
C SER A 41 -6.08 12.57 -2.97
N ALA A 42 -5.22 11.59 -2.60
CA ALA A 42 -5.66 10.36 -1.98
C ALA A 42 -6.35 10.62 -0.62
N GLU A 43 -5.94 11.65 0.13
CA GLU A 43 -6.57 12.01 1.40
C GLU A 43 -7.99 12.60 1.26
N ARG A 44 -8.31 13.21 0.12
CA ARG A 44 -9.64 13.82 -0.11
C ARG A 44 -10.66 12.83 -0.66
N ASP A 45 -10.24 11.94 -1.54
CA ASP A 45 -11.15 11.11 -2.34
C ASP A 45 -11.11 9.61 -1.97
N CYS A 46 -10.13 9.17 -1.16
CA CYS A 46 -10.03 7.78 -0.71
C CYS A 46 -10.05 7.70 0.82
N GLN A 47 -10.85 6.77 1.35
CA GLN A 47 -10.91 6.55 2.80
C GLN A 47 -9.68 5.77 3.26
N PHE A 48 -8.88 6.37 4.13
CA PHE A 48 -7.79 5.69 4.84
C PHE A 48 -8.35 5.10 6.13
N PHE A 49 -8.25 3.78 6.30
CA PHE A 49 -8.75 3.08 7.49
C PHE A 49 -7.60 2.66 8.41
N PRO A 50 -7.27 3.46 9.43
CA PRO A 50 -6.26 3.09 10.41
C PRO A 50 -6.85 2.19 11.49
N TYR A 51 -6.28 1.00 11.69
CA TYR A 51 -6.69 0.10 12.76
C TYR A 51 -5.60 0.01 13.81
N GLN A 52 -5.87 0.60 14.97
CA GLN A 52 -4.96 0.56 16.13
C GLN A 52 -3.53 0.99 15.77
N THR A 53 -3.40 1.99 14.90
CA THR A 53 -2.13 2.57 14.48
C THR A 53 -2.20 4.10 14.53
N GLU A 54 -1.04 4.71 14.67
CA GLU A 54 -0.78 6.14 14.60
C GLU A 54 -0.94 6.72 13.18
N PHE A 55 -0.96 5.88 12.15
CA PHE A 55 -1.03 6.33 10.76
C PHE A 55 -2.35 7.05 10.47
N ARG A 56 -2.27 8.25 9.90
CA ARG A 56 -3.45 9.06 9.52
C ARG A 56 -3.74 9.02 8.04
N ASN A 57 -2.71 8.71 7.26
CA ASN A 57 -2.69 8.74 5.81
C ASN A 57 -1.48 7.93 5.32
N LEU A 58 -1.40 7.75 4.00
CA LEU A 58 -0.31 7.00 3.37
C LEU A 58 1.05 7.68 3.57
N ARG A 59 1.08 9.02 3.64
CA ARG A 59 2.29 9.80 3.99
C ARG A 59 2.88 9.36 5.33
N HIS A 60 2.05 9.24 6.36
CA HIS A 60 2.52 8.83 7.69
C HIS A 60 3.06 7.39 7.65
N ALA A 61 2.40 6.49 6.90
CA ALA A 61 2.88 5.13 6.72
C ALA A 61 4.25 5.10 6.01
N PHE A 62 4.45 5.87 4.93
CA PHE A 62 5.76 5.94 4.26
C PHE A 62 6.87 6.56 5.13
N ASN A 63 6.53 7.32 6.16
CA ASN A 63 7.52 7.90 7.09
C ASN A 63 7.93 6.97 8.25
N MET A 64 7.50 5.71 8.27
CA MET A 64 7.93 4.77 9.31
C MET A 64 9.41 4.34 9.15
N SER A 65 9.99 3.81 10.22
CA SER A 65 11.34 3.24 10.18
C SER A 65 11.38 1.95 9.36
N GLU A 66 12.55 1.65 8.78
CA GLU A 66 12.77 0.41 8.01
C GLU A 66 12.46 -0.86 8.82
N ALA A 67 12.79 -0.86 10.12
CA ALA A 67 12.45 -1.98 11.01
C ALA A 67 10.92 -2.18 11.11
N ARG A 68 10.16 -1.09 11.27
CA ARG A 68 8.68 -1.15 11.35
C ARG A 68 8.06 -1.57 10.02
N ALA A 69 8.58 -1.08 8.90
CA ALA A 69 8.15 -1.50 7.56
C ALA A 69 8.36 -3.00 7.32
N ASN A 70 9.45 -3.55 7.86
CA ASN A 70 9.77 -4.98 7.84
C ASN A 70 9.07 -5.79 8.96
N MET A 71 8.04 -5.24 9.60
CA MET A 71 7.28 -5.89 10.69
C MET A 71 8.14 -6.32 11.88
N ARG A 72 9.27 -5.63 12.11
CA ARG A 72 10.15 -5.81 13.26
C ARG A 72 9.90 -4.66 14.25
N GLY A 73 8.95 -4.84 15.15
CA GLY A 73 8.53 -3.82 16.11
C GLY A 73 7.07 -4.00 16.51
N GLU A 74 6.38 -2.89 16.78
CA GLU A 74 4.93 -2.95 17.01
C GLU A 74 4.20 -3.24 15.69
N PRO A 75 3.18 -4.12 15.73
CA PRO A 75 2.38 -4.43 14.56
C PRO A 75 1.54 -3.23 14.13
N TRP A 76 1.27 -3.14 12.84
CA TRP A 76 0.40 -2.11 12.26
C TRP A 76 -0.42 -2.72 11.12
N TYR A 77 -1.59 -2.15 10.85
CA TYR A 77 -2.48 -2.54 9.78
C TYR A 77 -3.25 -1.34 9.24
N ILE A 78 -3.39 -1.27 7.92
CA ILE A 78 -4.18 -0.29 7.19
C ILE A 78 -4.97 -1.08 6.13
N GLY A 79 -6.28 -0.86 6.01
CA GLY A 79 -7.07 -1.53 4.97
C GLY A 79 -8.55 -1.30 5.06
#